data_AF-A0A8C8REF5-F1
#
_entry.id   AF-A0A8C8REF5-F1
#
_cell.length_a   1.000
_cell.length_b   1.000
_cell.length_c   1.000
_cell.angle_alpha   90.00
_cell.angle_beta   90.00
_cell.angle_gamma   90.00
#
_symmetry.space_group_name_H-M   'P 1'
#
loop_
_entity.id
_entity.type
_entity.pdbx_description
1 polymer ?
#
loop_
_entity_poly.entity_id
_entity_poly.type
_entity_poly.pdbx_seq_one_letter_code
_entity_poly.pdbx_strand_id
1 'polypeptide(L)'
;MAAPRVLQQCRALPHLLRSSCLFGSDPSSNLPKGGILQYLCDRFYDIENVLAWREKQKYSKIERQNRYHGHLKEYCGDDIVAVNFTLYNGGGVRFKGQEKWLRPNKRGKYSKDFLVLRDVLVEAIDLSGSVVSYDGLDNLVFLTGLKSLDLSRCPNIDDWSLSRLHVFKDSLEELLLTGCPRVTERGLACLHQLECLRHLDISNLPSIANKGLILILLEEMLPQCKVVGMDYGDGVALDPGAQMSGDEMEEPSIPSRDRKAGEIPA
;
A
#
# COMPACT_ATOMS: atom_id res chain seq x y z
N MET A 1 -14.21 10.05 25.14
CA MET A 1 -13.00 10.84 25.41
C MET A 1 -13.22 12.24 24.85
N ALA A 2 -13.20 13.24 25.72
CA ALA A 2 -13.60 14.62 25.43
C ALA A 2 -12.42 15.45 24.92
N ALA A 3 -12.67 16.29 23.91
CA ALA A 3 -11.73 17.28 23.42
C ALA A 3 -11.48 18.40 24.46
N PRO A 4 -10.30 19.05 24.48
CA PRO A 4 -10.00 20.08 25.47
C PRO A 4 -10.81 21.36 25.22
N ARG A 5 -11.36 21.93 26.30
CA ARG A 5 -12.27 23.11 26.34
C ARG A 5 -11.65 24.46 25.90
N VAL A 6 -10.50 24.49 25.24
CA VAL A 6 -9.81 25.77 24.89
C VAL A 6 -10.23 26.33 23.52
N LEU A 7 -10.99 25.58 22.71
CA LEU A 7 -11.34 25.97 21.34
C LEU A 7 -12.71 26.64 21.15
N GLN A 8 -13.43 27.00 22.21
CA GLN A 8 -14.78 27.58 22.08
C GLN A 8 -14.89 29.11 22.20
N GLN A 9 -13.79 29.85 22.40
CA GLN A 9 -13.86 31.31 22.63
C GLN A 9 -13.31 32.22 21.53
N CYS A 10 -12.84 31.70 20.39
CA CYS A 10 -12.36 32.54 19.28
C CYS A 10 -13.27 32.50 18.05
N ARG A 11 -14.58 32.74 18.23
CA ARG A 11 -15.51 33.08 17.14
C ARG A 11 -16.50 34.14 17.59
N ALA A 12 -16.03 35.37 17.76
CA ALA A 12 -16.81 36.59 17.54
C ALA A 12 -15.93 37.81 17.83
N LEU A 13 -15.56 38.56 16.78
CA LEU A 13 -15.79 40.01 16.64
C LEU A 13 -14.91 40.57 15.52
N PRO A 14 -15.51 40.97 14.37
CA PRO A 14 -14.87 41.88 13.43
C PRO A 14 -15.19 43.33 13.80
N HIS A 15 -14.27 44.23 13.42
CA HIS A 15 -14.37 45.70 13.37
C HIS A 15 -13.93 46.53 14.59
N LEU A 16 -13.20 47.60 14.23
CA LEU A 16 -12.71 48.75 15.01
C LEU A 16 -11.44 48.40 15.81
N LEU A 17 -10.25 48.87 15.43
CA LEU A 17 -9.86 50.27 15.56
C LEU A 17 -8.81 50.69 14.51
N ARG A 18 -9.15 51.78 13.82
CA ARG A 18 -8.25 52.70 13.13
C ARG A 18 -7.83 53.78 14.14
N SER A 19 -6.63 54.36 13.97
CA SER A 19 -6.09 55.55 14.67
C SER A 19 -5.53 55.27 16.08
N SER A 20 -4.39 55.78 16.55
CA SER A 20 -3.52 56.89 16.12
C SER A 20 -2.19 56.78 16.90
N CYS A 21 -1.09 57.26 16.31
CA CYS A 21 0.17 57.49 17.00
C CYS A 21 0.02 58.51 18.14
N LEU A 22 0.63 58.25 19.31
CA LEU A 22 1.19 59.30 20.18
C LEU A 22 2.46 58.78 20.86
N PHE A 23 3.43 59.68 20.93
CA PHE A 23 4.81 59.50 21.38
C PHE A 23 4.94 59.19 22.89
N GLY A 24 5.97 58.44 23.23
CA GLY A 24 6.51 58.28 24.58
C GLY A 24 7.78 57.44 24.53
N SER A 25 8.93 58.09 24.66
CA SER A 25 10.27 57.50 24.57
C SER A 25 10.71 56.96 25.94
N ASP A 26 11.14 55.69 26.02
CA ASP A 26 12.12 55.25 27.03
C ASP A 26 12.91 54.01 26.53
N PRO A 27 14.24 53.90 26.76
CA PRO A 27 15.10 52.91 26.14
C PRO A 27 15.48 51.80 27.13
N SER A 28 14.88 50.61 27.05
CA SER A 28 15.51 49.32 27.40
C SER A 28 14.49 48.18 27.49
N SER A 29 14.07 47.63 26.36
CA SER A 29 13.73 46.21 26.27
C SER A 29 13.47 45.85 24.81
N ASN A 30 14.38 45.08 24.22
CA ASN A 30 14.14 44.43 22.93
C ASN A 30 13.17 43.25 23.12
N LEU A 31 11.90 43.52 23.44
CA LEU A 31 10.83 42.56 23.27
C LEU A 31 9.98 42.94 22.03
N PRO A 32 9.63 42.00 21.15
CA PRO A 32 8.76 42.27 20.01
C PRO A 32 7.42 42.85 20.49
N LYS A 33 6.83 43.77 19.72
CA LYS A 33 5.61 44.51 20.08
C LYS A 33 4.34 43.65 20.28
N GLY A 34 4.41 42.34 20.02
CA GLY A 34 3.48 41.35 20.53
C GLY A 34 4.24 40.48 21.54
N GLY A 35 3.74 40.37 22.78
CA GLY A 35 4.42 39.66 23.86
C GLY A 35 4.81 38.21 23.50
N ILE A 36 5.54 37.54 24.40
CA ILE A 36 6.09 36.18 24.20
C ILE A 36 5.06 35.21 23.62
N LEU A 37 3.79 35.31 24.02
CA LEU A 37 2.68 34.51 23.48
C LEU A 37 2.43 34.74 21.98
N GLN A 38 2.47 35.98 21.49
CA GLN A 38 2.29 36.29 20.07
C GLN A 38 3.46 35.74 19.24
N TYR A 39 4.70 35.92 19.72
CA TYR A 39 5.88 35.34 19.08
C TYR A 39 5.83 33.81 19.00
N LEU A 40 5.39 33.14 20.08
CA LEU A 40 5.22 31.70 20.11
C LEU A 40 4.09 31.23 19.18
N CYS A 41 2.96 31.94 19.14
CA CYS A 41 1.87 31.66 18.20
C CYS A 41 2.31 31.82 16.75
N ASP A 42 2.96 32.93 16.40
CA ASP A 42 3.44 33.18 15.03
C ASP A 42 4.46 32.11 14.60
N ARG A 43 5.39 31.74 15.48
CA ARG A 43 6.35 30.64 15.23
C ARG A 43 5.68 29.28 15.12
N PHE A 44 4.63 29.03 15.90
CA PHE A 44 3.85 27.80 15.83
C PHE A 44 3.11 27.70 14.49
N TYR A 45 2.41 28.77 14.07
CA TYR A 45 1.76 28.85 12.76
C TYR A 45 2.75 28.75 11.59
N ASP A 46 3.94 29.35 11.70
CA ASP A 46 4.99 29.19 10.70
C ASP A 46 5.44 27.73 10.57
N ILE A 47 5.60 27.02 11.69
CA ILE A 47 5.95 25.59 11.68
C ILE A 47 4.82 24.76 11.09
N GLU A 48 3.56 24.98 11.49
CA GLU A 48 2.39 24.31 10.92
C GLU A 48 2.31 24.56 9.40
N ASN A 49 2.53 25.79 8.95
CA ASN A 49 2.53 26.15 7.53
C ASN A 49 3.67 25.47 6.77
N VAL A 50 4.87 25.36 7.34
CA VAL A 50 6.00 24.65 6.73
C VAL A 50 5.74 23.14 6.66
N LEU A 51 5.16 22.55 7.72
CA LEU A 51 4.77 21.14 7.73
C LEU A 51 3.67 20.86 6.69
N ALA A 52 2.60 21.66 6.68
CA ALA A 52 1.52 21.57 5.70
C ALA A 52 2.03 21.81 4.27
N TRP A 53 2.96 22.75 4.07
CA TRP A 53 3.61 22.95 2.78
C TRP A 53 4.44 21.73 2.36
N ARG A 54 5.21 21.12 3.26
CA ARG A 54 5.98 19.90 2.98
C ARG A 54 5.06 18.72 2.64
N GLU A 55 3.98 18.55 3.37
CA GLU A 55 2.95 17.55 3.06
C GLU A 55 2.34 17.82 1.69
N LYS A 56 1.94 19.06 1.41
CA LYS A 56 1.40 19.46 0.11
C LYS A 56 2.39 19.19 -1.02
N GLN A 57 3.68 19.46 -0.84
CA GLN A 57 4.72 19.12 -1.83
C GLN A 57 4.82 17.61 -2.05
N LYS A 58 4.74 16.81 -0.98
CA LYS A 58 4.72 15.34 -1.07
C LYS A 58 3.50 14.84 -1.85
N TYR A 59 2.30 15.34 -1.53
CA TYR A 59 1.05 14.99 -2.24
C TYR A 59 1.10 15.42 -3.70
N SER A 60 1.49 16.66 -3.99
CA SER A 60 1.63 17.15 -5.37
C SER A 60 2.69 16.39 -6.17
N LYS A 61 3.77 15.90 -5.52
CA LYS A 61 4.74 15.03 -6.17
C LYS A 61 4.12 13.69 -6.55
N ILE A 62 3.39 13.04 -5.63
CA ILE A 62 2.68 11.78 -5.89
C ILE A 62 1.66 11.98 -7.01
N GLU A 63 0.87 13.05 -6.97
CA GLU A 63 -0.14 13.34 -7.99
C GLU A 63 0.48 13.56 -9.38
N ARG A 64 1.61 14.27 -9.46
CA ARG A 64 2.33 14.46 -10.73
C ARG A 64 2.90 13.16 -11.28
N GLN A 65 3.41 12.30 -10.40
CA GLN A 65 3.98 11.01 -10.75
C GLN A 65 2.94 9.96 -11.14
N ASN A 66 1.72 10.08 -10.63
CA ASN A 66 0.59 9.18 -10.90
C ASN A 66 -0.41 9.74 -11.93
N ARG A 67 -0.12 10.89 -12.52
CA ARG A 67 -1.00 11.49 -13.53
C ARG A 67 -1.27 10.49 -14.66
N TYR A 68 -2.53 10.37 -15.05
CA TYR A 68 -2.90 9.59 -16.22
C TYR A 68 -2.38 10.26 -17.51
N HIS A 69 -1.67 9.49 -18.33
CA HIS A 69 -1.03 9.96 -19.57
C HIS A 69 -1.87 9.68 -20.82
N GLY A 70 -3.20 9.61 -20.69
CA GLY A 70 -4.11 9.29 -21.80
C GLY A 70 -4.01 10.19 -23.04
N HIS A 71 -3.54 11.43 -22.89
CA HIS A 71 -3.28 12.32 -24.04
C HIS A 71 -2.24 11.78 -25.03
N LEU A 72 -1.37 10.85 -24.60
CA LEU A 72 -0.40 10.18 -25.47
C LEU A 72 -1.01 8.98 -26.23
N LYS A 73 -2.21 8.52 -25.83
CA LYS A 73 -2.89 7.35 -26.41
C LYS A 73 -3.24 7.57 -27.89
N GLU A 74 -3.67 8.77 -28.25
CA GLU A 74 -4.07 9.13 -29.62
C GLU A 74 -2.91 9.07 -30.63
N TYR A 75 -1.66 9.11 -30.17
CA TYR A 75 -0.49 9.22 -31.04
C TYR A 75 0.45 8.01 -30.99
N CYS A 76 0.49 7.29 -29.86
CA CYS A 76 1.57 6.33 -29.60
C CYS A 76 1.11 4.93 -29.16
N GLY A 77 -0.17 4.71 -28.86
CA GLY A 77 -0.68 3.43 -28.38
C GLY A 77 -0.46 3.19 -26.88
N ASP A 78 -1.20 2.23 -26.32
CA ASP A 78 -1.31 2.00 -24.88
C ASP A 78 0.01 1.54 -24.23
N ASP A 79 0.75 0.64 -24.88
CA ASP A 79 2.07 0.18 -24.41
C ASP A 79 3.06 1.34 -24.24
N ILE A 80 3.06 2.30 -25.16
CA ILE A 80 3.97 3.46 -25.10
C ILE A 80 3.60 4.40 -23.94
N VAL A 81 2.31 4.53 -23.63
CA VAL A 81 1.84 5.28 -22.46
C VAL A 81 2.41 4.65 -21.18
N ALA A 82 2.27 3.32 -21.05
CA ALA A 82 2.80 2.57 -19.92
C ALA A 82 4.33 2.65 -19.82
N VAL A 83 5.04 2.56 -20.95
CA VAL A 83 6.50 2.70 -21.01
C VAL A 83 6.94 4.06 -20.49
N ASN A 84 6.34 5.13 -21.00
CA ASN A 84 6.70 6.49 -20.61
C ASN A 84 6.41 6.74 -19.12
N PHE A 85 5.25 6.30 -18.64
CA PHE A 85 4.88 6.36 -17.23
C PHE A 85 5.90 5.63 -16.33
N THR A 86 6.29 4.41 -16.73
CA THR A 86 7.22 3.58 -15.96
C THR A 86 8.61 4.23 -15.89
N LEU A 87 9.15 4.68 -17.02
CA LEU A 87 10.46 5.33 -17.08
C LEU A 87 10.48 6.66 -16.34
N TYR A 88 9.38 7.44 -16.40
CA TYR A 88 9.23 8.68 -15.63
C TYR A 88 9.29 8.43 -14.13
N ASN A 89 8.76 7.29 -13.68
CA ASN A 89 8.79 6.86 -12.28
C ASN A 89 10.11 6.20 -11.86
N GLY A 90 11.14 6.20 -12.72
CA GLY A 90 12.43 5.58 -12.42
C GLY A 90 12.45 4.07 -12.62
N GLY A 91 11.36 3.49 -13.12
CA GLY A 91 11.18 2.06 -13.30
C GLY A 91 11.90 1.48 -14.51
N GLY A 92 11.74 0.17 -14.70
CA GLY A 92 12.25 -0.57 -15.84
C GLY A 92 11.13 -1.18 -16.68
N VAL A 93 11.36 -1.29 -17.99
CA VAL A 93 10.43 -1.94 -18.90
C VAL A 93 11.16 -2.96 -19.76
N ARG A 94 10.52 -4.09 -20.05
CA ARG A 94 11.00 -5.10 -20.99
C ARG A 94 9.91 -5.42 -22.00
N PHE A 95 10.28 -5.38 -23.28
CA PHE A 95 9.39 -5.73 -24.38
C PHE A 95 9.43 -7.23 -24.67
N LYS A 96 8.36 -7.74 -25.27
CA LYS A 96 8.25 -9.14 -25.67
C LYS A 96 9.40 -9.56 -26.58
N GLY A 97 10.06 -10.66 -26.22
CA GLY A 97 11.19 -11.20 -26.98
C GLY A 97 12.51 -10.45 -26.80
N GLN A 98 12.56 -9.45 -25.91
CA GLN A 98 13.79 -8.79 -25.50
C GLN A 98 14.22 -9.27 -24.11
N GLU A 99 15.52 -9.54 -23.96
CA GLU A 99 16.13 -9.83 -22.65
C GLU A 99 16.52 -8.56 -21.90
N LYS A 100 16.88 -7.50 -22.65
CA LYS A 100 17.43 -6.28 -22.09
C LYS A 100 16.32 -5.38 -21.54
N TRP A 101 16.48 -4.95 -20.29
CA TRP A 101 15.64 -3.95 -19.67
C TRP A 101 15.98 -2.54 -20.16
N LEU A 102 14.94 -1.77 -20.48
CA LEU A 102 15.00 -0.34 -20.69
C LEU A 102 14.82 0.36 -19.34
N ARG A 103 15.80 1.18 -18.94
CA ARG A 103 15.79 1.93 -17.68
C ARG A 103 16.31 3.34 -17.88
N PRO A 104 15.87 4.32 -17.07
CA PRO A 104 16.52 5.61 -17.01
C PRO A 104 17.94 5.50 -16.45
N ASN A 105 18.80 6.41 -16.84
CA ASN A 105 20.13 6.54 -16.27
C ASN A 105 20.07 7.14 -14.85
N LYS A 106 21.23 7.24 -14.17
CA LYS A 106 21.34 7.82 -12.82
C LYS A 106 20.82 9.27 -12.69
N ARG A 107 20.64 9.98 -13.80
CA ARG A 107 20.09 11.35 -13.84
C ARG A 107 18.60 11.38 -14.22
N GLY A 108 17.93 10.22 -14.33
CA GLY A 108 16.53 10.10 -14.71
C GLY A 108 16.26 10.27 -16.22
N LYS A 109 17.29 10.34 -17.07
CA LYS A 109 17.12 10.44 -18.53
C LYS A 109 17.06 9.05 -19.15
N TYR A 110 16.16 8.87 -20.11
CA TYR A 110 15.98 7.64 -20.88
C TYR A 110 15.90 7.98 -22.37
N SER A 111 16.35 7.05 -23.23
CA SER A 111 16.24 7.22 -24.68
C SER A 111 14.79 7.09 -25.14
N LYS A 112 14.42 7.79 -26.21
CA LYS A 112 13.11 7.66 -26.86
C LYS A 112 13.09 6.61 -27.98
N ASP A 113 14.14 5.81 -28.11
CA ASP A 113 14.25 4.77 -29.15
C ASP A 113 13.15 3.70 -29.04
N PHE A 114 12.54 3.55 -27.85
CA PHE A 114 11.39 2.67 -27.66
C PHE A 114 10.16 3.06 -28.49
N LEU A 115 10.09 4.28 -29.04
CA LEU A 115 9.04 4.67 -29.98
C LEU A 115 9.07 3.86 -31.28
N VAL A 116 10.22 3.28 -31.64
CA VAL A 116 10.35 2.36 -32.78
C VAL A 116 9.71 1.00 -32.46
N LEU A 117 9.60 0.64 -31.18
CA LEU A 117 9.02 -0.62 -30.70
C LEU A 117 7.50 -0.50 -30.46
N ARG A 118 6.82 0.46 -31.08
CA ARG A 118 5.37 0.73 -30.91
C ARG A 118 4.46 -0.46 -31.19
N ASP A 119 4.91 -1.40 -32.02
CA ASP A 119 4.14 -2.59 -32.40
C ASP A 119 4.56 -3.83 -31.58
N VAL A 120 5.47 -3.66 -30.61
CA VAL A 120 5.94 -4.72 -29.72
C VAL A 120 5.30 -4.53 -28.35
N LEU A 121 4.63 -5.57 -27.85
CA LEU A 121 3.97 -5.53 -26.55
C LEU A 121 4.98 -5.45 -25.41
N VAL A 122 4.61 -4.74 -24.35
CA VAL A 122 5.33 -4.75 -23.07
C VAL A 122 5.04 -6.06 -22.35
N GLU A 123 6.10 -6.74 -21.93
CA GLU A 123 6.04 -8.05 -21.26
C GLU A 123 6.35 -7.94 -19.76
N ALA A 124 7.24 -7.04 -19.35
CA ALA A 124 7.55 -6.86 -17.93
C ALA A 124 7.72 -5.39 -17.54
N ILE A 125 7.22 -5.05 -16.36
CA ILE A 125 7.31 -3.72 -15.75
C ILE A 125 7.87 -3.86 -14.35
N ASP A 126 8.89 -3.05 -14.07
CA ASP A 126 9.45 -2.86 -12.73
C ASP A 126 9.17 -1.43 -12.29
N LEU A 127 8.31 -1.29 -11.28
CA LEU A 127 7.99 -0.05 -10.60
C LEU A 127 8.45 -0.08 -9.14
N SER A 128 9.34 -1.00 -8.79
CA SER A 128 9.79 -1.18 -7.41
C SER A 128 10.40 0.11 -6.83
N GLY A 129 10.04 0.41 -5.59
CA GLY A 129 10.45 1.63 -4.88
C GLY A 129 9.89 2.94 -5.45
N SER A 130 9.03 2.88 -6.47
CA SER A 130 8.35 4.06 -6.98
C SER A 130 7.19 4.49 -6.08
N VAL A 131 6.61 5.66 -6.35
CA VAL A 131 5.46 6.19 -5.58
C VAL A 131 4.11 5.88 -6.25
N VAL A 132 4.06 4.85 -7.10
CA VAL A 132 2.86 4.46 -7.82
C VAL A 132 1.69 4.20 -6.86
N SER A 133 0.53 4.76 -7.17
CA SER A 133 -0.73 4.60 -6.44
C SER A 133 -1.77 3.90 -7.32
N TYR A 134 -2.93 3.62 -6.73
CA TYR A 134 -4.13 3.16 -7.45
C TYR A 134 -4.32 3.92 -8.78
N ASP A 135 -4.45 5.25 -8.74
CA ASP A 135 -4.66 6.08 -9.95
C ASP A 135 -3.50 5.96 -10.95
N GLY A 136 -2.27 5.80 -10.48
CA GLY A 136 -1.10 5.60 -11.35
C GLY A 136 -1.20 4.34 -12.18
N LEU A 137 -1.80 3.27 -11.64
CA LEU A 137 -1.99 2.01 -12.35
C LEU A 137 -2.94 2.15 -13.55
N ASP A 138 -3.74 3.22 -13.66
CA ASP A 138 -4.55 3.49 -14.87
C ASP A 138 -3.67 3.71 -16.13
N ASN A 139 -2.38 3.98 -15.96
CA ASN A 139 -1.43 4.01 -17.08
C ASN A 139 -1.04 2.61 -17.58
N LEU A 140 -1.36 1.55 -16.84
CA LEU A 140 -0.97 0.17 -17.15
C LEU A 140 -2.16 -0.71 -17.58
N VAL A 141 -3.40 -0.37 -17.21
CA VAL A 141 -4.58 -1.25 -17.35
C VAL A 141 -4.90 -1.69 -18.78
N PHE A 142 -4.35 -1.03 -19.80
CA PHE A 142 -4.54 -1.37 -21.21
C PHE A 142 -3.47 -2.32 -21.77
N LEU A 143 -2.49 -2.73 -20.97
CA LEU A 143 -1.46 -3.68 -21.39
C LEU A 143 -2.05 -5.08 -21.54
N THR A 144 -2.01 -5.60 -22.76
CA THR A 144 -2.54 -6.95 -23.07
C THR A 144 -1.49 -8.05 -22.94
N GLY A 145 -0.20 -7.69 -22.98
CA GLY A 145 0.92 -8.64 -22.97
C GLY A 145 1.71 -8.72 -21.67
N LEU A 146 1.28 -8.02 -20.61
CA LEU A 146 2.06 -7.92 -19.37
C LEU A 146 2.09 -9.26 -18.62
N LYS A 147 3.29 -9.79 -18.42
CA LYS A 147 3.55 -11.06 -17.72
C LYS A 147 4.18 -10.89 -16.36
N SER A 148 5.00 -9.86 -16.15
CA SER A 148 5.72 -9.66 -14.90
C SER A 148 5.55 -8.21 -14.43
N LEU A 149 5.13 -8.05 -13.17
CA LEU A 149 4.92 -6.75 -12.55
C LEU A 149 5.57 -6.72 -11.17
N ASP A 150 6.59 -5.86 -11.02
CA ASP A 150 7.24 -5.60 -9.74
C ASP A 150 6.73 -4.29 -9.13
N LEU A 151 6.04 -4.39 -7.99
CA LEU A 151 5.56 -3.29 -7.16
C LEU A 151 6.24 -3.28 -5.79
N SER A 152 7.35 -3.98 -5.63
CA SER A 152 8.05 -4.11 -4.35
C SER A 152 8.43 -2.75 -3.78
N ARG A 153 8.27 -2.57 -2.47
CA ARG A 153 8.62 -1.34 -1.74
C ARG A 153 7.89 -0.08 -2.24
N CYS A 154 6.73 -0.24 -2.88
CA CYS A 154 5.87 0.89 -3.26
C CYS A 154 5.00 1.31 -2.05
N PRO A 155 5.20 2.52 -1.48
CA PRO A 155 4.54 2.92 -0.24
C PRO A 155 3.05 3.23 -0.39
N ASN A 156 2.57 3.42 -1.62
CA ASN A 156 1.21 3.84 -1.92
C ASN A 156 0.33 2.72 -2.49
N ILE A 157 0.88 1.51 -2.70
CA ILE A 157 0.13 0.35 -3.14
C ILE A 157 -0.62 -0.24 -1.95
N ASP A 158 -1.94 -0.32 -2.08
CA ASP A 158 -2.89 -0.81 -1.09
C ASP A 158 -3.86 -1.83 -1.70
N ASP A 159 -4.81 -2.32 -0.91
CA ASP A 159 -5.77 -3.35 -1.32
C ASP A 159 -6.60 -2.93 -2.56
N TRP A 160 -6.94 -1.64 -2.68
CA TRP A 160 -7.63 -1.10 -3.85
C TRP A 160 -6.74 -1.17 -5.10
N SER A 161 -5.44 -0.90 -4.93
CA SER A 161 -4.45 -1.03 -6.01
C SER A 161 -4.35 -2.48 -6.49
N LEU A 162 -4.41 -3.46 -5.58
CA LEU A 162 -4.39 -4.88 -5.94
C LEU A 162 -5.67 -5.33 -6.64
N SER A 163 -6.85 -4.85 -6.21
CA SER A 163 -8.11 -5.22 -6.87
C SER A 163 -8.16 -4.74 -8.32
N ARG A 164 -7.42 -3.69 -8.69
CA ARG A 164 -7.30 -3.22 -10.08
C ARG A 164 -6.50 -4.16 -10.99
N LEU A 165 -5.66 -5.03 -10.44
CA LEU A 165 -4.81 -5.93 -11.24
C LEU A 165 -5.61 -7.01 -11.98
N HIS A 166 -6.90 -7.19 -11.67
CA HIS A 166 -7.80 -8.11 -12.35
C HIS A 166 -7.85 -7.95 -13.88
N VAL A 167 -7.52 -6.76 -14.38
CA VAL A 167 -7.42 -6.49 -15.83
C VAL A 167 -6.34 -7.34 -16.51
N PHE A 168 -5.36 -7.85 -15.75
CA PHE A 168 -4.28 -8.71 -16.23
C PHE A 168 -4.52 -10.20 -15.93
N LYS A 169 -5.77 -10.59 -15.65
CA LYS A 169 -6.12 -11.96 -15.27
C LYS A 169 -5.60 -13.06 -16.22
N ASP A 170 -5.58 -12.76 -17.52
CA ASP A 170 -5.25 -13.71 -18.59
C ASP A 170 -3.78 -13.62 -19.04
N SER A 171 -2.97 -12.74 -18.42
CA SER A 171 -1.61 -12.44 -18.89
C SER A 171 -0.55 -12.41 -17.79
N LEU A 172 -0.89 -11.97 -16.57
CA LEU A 172 0.09 -11.80 -15.50
C LEU A 172 0.52 -13.15 -14.93
N GLU A 173 1.81 -13.45 -15.03
CA GLU A 173 2.45 -14.69 -14.57
C GLU A 173 3.27 -14.46 -13.28
N GLU A 174 3.79 -13.25 -13.06
CA GLU A 174 4.66 -12.91 -11.93
C GLU A 174 4.25 -11.56 -11.31
N LEU A 175 4.04 -11.56 -9.99
CA LEU A 175 3.72 -10.36 -9.21
C LEU A 175 4.62 -10.28 -7.98
N LEU A 176 5.35 -9.18 -7.83
CA LEU A 176 6.21 -8.94 -6.68
C LEU A 176 5.65 -7.78 -5.85
N LEU A 177 5.36 -8.04 -4.57
CA LEU A 177 4.77 -7.09 -3.61
C LEU A 177 5.67 -6.89 -2.38
N THR A 178 6.94 -7.33 -2.44
CA THR A 178 7.84 -7.36 -1.29
C THR A 178 7.93 -5.99 -0.60
N GLY A 179 7.70 -5.92 0.70
CA GLY A 179 7.88 -4.68 1.46
C GLY A 179 6.82 -3.59 1.22
N CYS A 180 5.66 -3.92 0.66
CA CYS A 180 4.54 -2.98 0.52
C CYS A 180 3.82 -2.77 1.86
N PRO A 181 3.84 -1.54 2.44
CA PRO A 181 3.39 -1.32 3.82
C PRO A 181 1.88 -1.13 4.00
N ARG A 182 1.10 -1.11 2.92
CA ARG A 182 -0.36 -0.86 2.96
C ARG A 182 -1.18 -2.01 2.37
N VAL A 183 -0.52 -3.10 1.97
CA VAL A 183 -1.17 -4.32 1.49
C VAL A 183 -1.55 -5.17 2.69
N THR A 184 -2.82 -5.54 2.78
CA THR A 184 -3.38 -6.36 3.88
C THR A 184 -3.84 -7.72 3.38
N GLU A 185 -4.34 -8.54 4.30
CA GLU A 185 -4.98 -9.83 3.98
C GLU A 185 -6.12 -9.67 2.96
N ARG A 186 -6.85 -8.55 3.01
CA ARG A 186 -7.99 -8.30 2.11
C ARG A 186 -7.55 -8.05 0.67
N GLY A 187 -6.46 -7.31 0.48
CA GLY A 187 -5.91 -7.04 -0.85
C GLY A 187 -5.37 -8.30 -1.50
N LEU A 188 -4.68 -9.14 -0.72
CA LEU A 188 -4.17 -10.44 -1.20
C LEU A 188 -5.31 -11.39 -1.61
N ALA A 189 -6.43 -11.38 -0.89
CA ALA A 189 -7.60 -12.14 -1.27
C ALA A 189 -8.17 -11.73 -2.65
N CYS A 190 -7.93 -10.51 -3.13
CA CYS A 190 -8.36 -10.10 -4.48
C CYS A 190 -7.54 -10.75 -5.61
N LEU A 191 -6.37 -11.33 -5.32
CA LEU A 191 -5.48 -11.89 -6.33
C LEU A 191 -6.01 -13.18 -6.98
N HIS A 192 -7.09 -13.79 -6.46
CA HIS A 192 -7.73 -14.97 -7.06
C HIS A 192 -8.19 -14.78 -8.51
N GLN A 193 -8.34 -13.53 -8.93
CA GLN A 193 -8.75 -13.19 -10.29
C GLN A 193 -7.60 -13.40 -11.29
N LEU A 194 -6.36 -13.54 -10.83
CA LEU A 194 -5.17 -13.69 -11.67
C LEU A 194 -4.94 -15.17 -12.02
N GLU A 195 -5.73 -15.68 -12.97
CA GLU A 195 -5.75 -17.10 -13.36
C GLU A 195 -4.40 -17.59 -13.92
N CYS A 196 -3.62 -16.70 -14.52
CA CYS A 196 -2.30 -17.05 -15.08
C CYS A 196 -1.13 -16.88 -14.10
N LEU A 197 -1.37 -16.46 -12.85
CA LEU A 197 -0.31 -16.17 -11.90
C LEU A 197 0.43 -17.44 -11.47
N ARG A 198 1.75 -17.43 -11.63
CA ARG A 198 2.66 -18.55 -11.31
C ARG A 198 3.64 -18.22 -10.21
N HIS A 199 3.95 -16.94 -10.01
CA HIS A 199 4.89 -16.49 -8.99
C HIS A 199 4.34 -15.27 -8.26
N LEU A 200 4.28 -15.36 -6.94
CA LEU A 200 3.85 -14.28 -6.07
C LEU A 200 4.86 -14.12 -4.93
N ASP A 201 5.54 -12.97 -4.87
CA ASP A 201 6.40 -12.61 -3.74
C ASP A 201 5.68 -11.63 -2.82
N ILE A 202 5.41 -12.07 -1.59
CA ILE A 202 4.74 -11.31 -0.53
C ILE A 202 5.63 -11.20 0.71
N SER A 203 6.94 -11.21 0.51
CA SER A 203 7.94 -11.08 1.56
C SER A 203 7.81 -9.74 2.29
N ASN A 204 8.00 -9.75 3.61
CA ASN A 204 8.10 -8.54 4.42
C ASN A 204 6.90 -7.57 4.28
N LEU A 205 5.67 -8.10 4.29
CA LEU A 205 4.46 -7.29 4.36
C LEU A 205 4.11 -7.00 5.83
N PRO A 206 4.32 -5.76 6.33
CA PRO A 206 4.20 -5.45 7.77
C PRO A 206 2.76 -5.40 8.27
N SER A 207 1.77 -5.27 7.37
CA SER A 207 0.35 -5.16 7.74
C SER A 207 -0.36 -6.50 7.85
N ILE A 208 0.32 -7.61 7.60
CA ILE A 208 -0.25 -8.95 7.66
C ILE A 208 0.04 -9.55 9.02
N ALA A 209 -1.01 -9.80 9.80
CA ALA A 209 -0.87 -10.29 11.17
C ALA A 209 -0.62 -11.80 11.19
N ASN A 210 -1.36 -12.56 10.39
CA ASN A 210 -1.28 -14.03 10.38
C ASN A 210 -0.83 -14.55 9.01
N LYS A 211 0.49 -14.68 8.84
CA LYS A 211 1.09 -15.13 7.57
C LYS A 211 0.68 -16.56 7.21
N GLY A 212 0.57 -17.46 8.19
CA GLY A 212 0.20 -18.86 7.97
C GLY A 212 -1.21 -19.02 7.38
N LEU A 213 -2.20 -18.31 7.93
CA LEU A 213 -3.57 -18.35 7.38
C LEU A 213 -3.64 -17.78 5.95
N ILE A 214 -2.86 -16.74 5.66
CA ILE A 214 -2.83 -16.14 4.34
C ILE A 214 -2.13 -17.02 3.32
N LEU A 215 -1.09 -17.74 3.72
CA LEU A 215 -0.45 -18.72 2.87
C LEU A 215 -1.44 -19.81 2.46
N ILE A 216 -2.17 -20.40 3.42
CA ILE A 216 -3.21 -21.41 3.14
C ILE A 216 -4.29 -20.83 2.20
N LEU A 217 -4.77 -19.63 2.48
CA LEU A 217 -5.78 -18.97 1.65
C LEU A 217 -5.30 -18.79 0.20
N LEU A 218 -4.06 -18.35 0.00
CA LEU A 218 -3.49 -18.13 -1.32
C LEU A 218 -3.21 -19.44 -2.05
N GLU A 219 -2.76 -20.48 -1.35
CA GLU A 219 -2.56 -21.82 -1.93
C GLU A 219 -3.88 -22.42 -2.43
N GLU A 220 -4.98 -22.23 -1.71
CA GLU A 220 -6.32 -22.68 -2.13
C GLU A 220 -6.86 -21.84 -3.31
N MET A 221 -6.64 -20.52 -3.30
CA MET A 221 -7.17 -19.61 -4.32
C MET A 221 -6.34 -19.58 -5.61
N LEU A 222 -5.05 -19.92 -5.52
CA LEU A 222 -4.08 -19.91 -6.61
C LEU A 222 -3.21 -21.18 -6.59
N PRO A 223 -3.78 -22.38 -6.81
CA PRO A 223 -3.07 -23.66 -6.66
C PRO A 223 -1.89 -23.85 -7.62
N GLN A 224 -1.87 -23.11 -8.73
CA GLN A 224 -0.80 -23.10 -9.71
C GLN A 224 0.31 -22.09 -9.40
N CYS A 225 0.12 -21.23 -8.39
CA CYS A 225 1.02 -20.13 -8.07
C CYS A 225 1.98 -20.50 -6.94
N LYS A 226 3.28 -20.30 -7.17
CA LYS A 226 4.30 -20.39 -6.14
C LYS A 226 4.34 -19.10 -5.34
N VAL A 227 3.87 -19.16 -4.10
CA VAL A 227 3.93 -18.08 -3.12
C VAL A 227 5.27 -18.11 -2.37
N VAL A 228 5.92 -16.96 -2.21
CA VAL A 228 7.20 -16.80 -1.50
C VAL A 228 7.10 -15.67 -0.47
N GLY A 229 7.82 -15.79 0.64
CA GLY A 229 7.98 -14.71 1.62
C GLY A 229 7.14 -14.82 2.89
N MET A 230 6.37 -15.90 3.02
CA MET A 230 5.64 -16.27 4.22
C MET A 230 6.05 -17.68 4.65
N ASP A 231 6.34 -17.84 5.94
CA ASP A 231 6.55 -19.14 6.57
C ASP A 231 5.39 -19.39 7.55
N TYR A 232 4.93 -20.64 7.66
CA TYR A 232 3.95 -21.07 8.64
C TYR A 232 4.42 -20.79 10.09
N GLY A 233 5.74 -20.75 10.31
CA GLY A 233 6.34 -20.46 11.62
C GLY A 233 6.18 -19.01 12.11
N ASP A 234 5.92 -18.05 11.23
CA ASP A 234 5.90 -16.62 11.57
C ASP A 234 4.59 -16.16 12.25
N GLY A 235 3.55 -17.00 12.27
CA GLY A 235 2.21 -16.67 12.79
C GLY A 235 1.85 -17.31 14.12
N VAL A 236 2.71 -18.18 14.67
CA VAL A 236 2.43 -18.90 15.93
C VAL A 236 3.33 -18.39 17.04
N ALA A 237 3.02 -17.20 17.56
CA ALA A 237 3.40 -16.89 18.94
C ALA A 237 2.53 -17.77 19.85
N LEU A 238 2.96 -19.02 20.08
CA LEU A 238 2.47 -19.80 21.21
C LEU A 238 2.82 -18.98 22.45
N ASP A 239 1.80 -18.50 23.15
CA ASP A 239 1.96 -17.93 24.48
C ASP A 239 2.73 -18.94 25.35
N PRO A 240 3.94 -18.62 25.86
CA PRO A 240 4.71 -19.55 26.68
C PRO A 240 4.02 -19.89 28.02
N GLY A 241 2.87 -19.28 28.32
CA GLY A 241 2.14 -19.43 29.58
C GLY A 241 1.10 -20.56 29.64
N ALA A 242 0.78 -21.28 28.57
CA ALA A 242 -0.17 -22.39 28.62
C ALA A 242 0.51 -23.67 29.15
N GLN A 243 0.76 -23.71 30.47
CA GLN A 243 1.06 -24.95 31.17
C GLN A 243 -0.13 -25.91 31.00
N MET A 244 0.06 -26.93 30.17
CA MET A 244 -0.75 -28.15 30.20
C MET A 244 -0.55 -28.81 31.57
N SER A 245 -1.45 -28.53 32.52
CA SER A 245 -1.65 -29.39 33.68
C SER A 245 -2.18 -30.73 33.17
N GLY A 246 -1.34 -31.76 33.24
CA GLY A 246 -1.75 -33.13 33.02
C GLY A 246 -2.71 -33.53 34.13
N ASP A 247 -3.97 -33.76 33.76
CA ASP A 247 -4.88 -34.59 34.54
C ASP A 247 -5.13 -35.87 33.74
N GLU A 248 -5.00 -36.97 34.49
CA GLU A 248 -4.94 -38.35 34.05
C GLU A 248 -6.21 -38.79 33.30
N MET A 249 -6.04 -39.53 32.20
CA MET A 249 -7.14 -40.26 31.56
C MET A 249 -7.49 -41.47 32.44
N GLU A 250 -8.60 -41.40 33.19
CA GLU A 250 -9.32 -42.60 33.60
C GLU A 250 -10.25 -43.06 32.47
N GLU A 251 -10.02 -44.28 31.96
CA GLU A 251 -10.94 -44.98 31.05
C GLU A 251 -12.31 -45.22 31.72
N PRO A 252 -13.43 -44.93 31.06
CA PRO A 252 -14.74 -45.30 31.59
C PRO A 252 -15.03 -46.79 31.36
N SER A 253 -15.12 -47.55 32.45
CA SER A 253 -15.56 -48.94 32.50
C SER A 253 -17.01 -49.13 32.04
N ILE A 254 -17.22 -50.02 31.06
CA ILE A 254 -18.53 -50.39 30.50
C ILE A 254 -19.23 -51.39 31.45
N PRO A 255 -20.48 -51.15 31.91
CA PRO A 255 -21.19 -52.13 32.72
C PRO A 255 -21.95 -53.15 31.87
N SER A 256 -21.74 -54.43 32.17
CA SER A 256 -22.43 -55.60 31.62
C SER A 256 -23.92 -55.60 31.98
N ARG A 257 -24.79 -55.72 30.98
CA ARG A 257 -26.25 -55.77 31.17
C ARG A 257 -26.73 -57.23 31.18
N ASP A 258 -27.01 -57.73 32.38
CA ASP A 258 -27.63 -59.03 32.62
C ASP A 258 -29.04 -59.10 32.01
N ARG A 259 -29.28 -60.13 31.20
CA ARG A 259 -30.63 -60.52 30.75
C ARG A 259 -31.28 -61.37 31.85
N LYS A 260 -32.27 -60.81 32.55
CA LYS A 260 -33.22 -61.61 33.34
C LYS A 260 -34.47 -61.86 32.51
N ALA A 261 -34.74 -63.14 32.29
CA ALA A 261 -35.98 -63.69 31.76
C ALA A 261 -37.06 -63.74 32.85
N GLY A 262 -38.32 -63.81 32.42
CA GLY A 262 -39.50 -64.10 33.25
C GLY A 262 -40.55 -63.01 33.20
N GLU A 263 -41.87 -63.24 33.08
CA GLU A 263 -42.75 -64.32 32.59
C GLU A 263 -44.18 -63.75 32.77
N ILE A 264 -45.09 -63.92 31.78
CA ILE A 264 -46.54 -64.35 31.82
C ILE A 264 -47.49 -63.43 32.68
N PRO A 265 -48.84 -63.24 32.47
CA PRO A 265 -49.85 -64.22 32.00
C PRO A 265 -51.00 -63.71 31.11
N ALA A 266 -51.55 -64.57 30.23
CA ALA A 266 -52.76 -65.42 30.29
C ALA A 266 -53.95 -64.83 29.53
#